data_AF-A0AAE0UJF2-F1
#
_entry.id   AF-A0AAE0UJF2-F1
#
_cell.length_a   1.000
_cell.length_b   1.000
_cell.length_c   1.000
_cell.angle_alpha   90.00
_cell.angle_beta   90.00
_cell.angle_gamma   90.00
#
_symmetry.space_group_name_H-M   'P 1'
#
loop_
_entity.id
_entity.type
_entity.pdbx_description
1 polymer ?
#
loop_
_entity_poly.entity_id
_entity_poly.type
_entity_poly.pdbx_seq_one_letter_code
_entity_poly.pdbx_strand_id
1 'polypeptide(L)'
;CVGIPSMPAGASVYYTCNTQGCYVNVIIPNVIQILSLCEVEVYGVAERASMLARVFLNPAVTQPITSDTNIPVHSKLAFNIMKKKKKKKKKKKKKKKKKKKKKKKKNTKKQHKMCEQMSLMHHEEHDMAHDHYSNMVRWICIFSLQWILTHQHVNLALRGIATQSSTYGKCDASFAIDGNRSSDLRFSSCTHTNADNSPWWRVNLLAMYDISNVIITNRGDCCPERLNGAEIHIGNSLINNGNNNPRCVIIPSMSAGASVSYTCNMRGRYVNVILPNVIQYLTLCEVEVYAVPGHTFIFNKLNLKLSYVSIL
;
A
#
# COMPACT_ATOMS: atom_id res chain seq x y z
N CYS A 1 -15.79 -7.66 -7.12
CA CYS A 1 -16.27 -6.29 -6.83
C CYS A 1 -17.79 -6.26 -6.78
N VAL A 2 -18.47 -6.80 -7.79
CA VAL A 2 -19.90 -7.16 -7.74
C VAL A 2 -20.06 -8.69 -7.65
N GLY A 3 -21.25 -9.17 -7.28
CA GLY A 3 -21.68 -10.55 -7.53
C GLY A 3 -22.74 -10.56 -8.64
N ILE A 4 -22.61 -11.47 -9.61
CA ILE A 4 -23.56 -11.62 -10.73
C ILE A 4 -24.57 -12.70 -10.34
N PRO A 5 -25.85 -12.38 -10.07
CA PRO A 5 -26.82 -13.37 -9.58
C PRO A 5 -27.35 -14.30 -10.68
N SER A 6 -27.43 -13.81 -11.91
CA SER A 6 -27.81 -14.57 -13.12
C SER A 6 -27.44 -13.76 -14.36
N MET A 7 -27.18 -14.44 -15.49
CA MET A 7 -26.87 -13.81 -16.78
C MET A 7 -27.53 -14.63 -17.90
N PRO A 8 -28.49 -14.06 -18.67
CA PRO A 8 -29.12 -14.77 -19.78
C PRO A 8 -28.14 -15.06 -20.94
N ALA A 9 -28.39 -16.14 -21.67
CA ALA A 9 -27.58 -16.50 -22.83
C ALA A 9 -27.61 -15.39 -23.91
N GLY A 10 -26.42 -14.98 -24.37
CA GLY A 10 -26.25 -13.94 -25.40
C GLY A 10 -26.48 -12.49 -24.93
N ALA A 11 -26.72 -12.25 -23.64
CA ALA A 11 -26.86 -10.90 -23.09
C ALA A 11 -25.52 -10.31 -22.64
N SER A 12 -25.30 -9.01 -22.86
CA SER A 12 -24.20 -8.24 -22.26
C SER A 12 -24.74 -7.44 -21.07
N VAL A 13 -24.03 -7.45 -19.94
CA VAL A 13 -24.46 -6.76 -18.70
C VAL A 13 -23.30 -6.00 -18.07
N TYR A 14 -23.48 -4.71 -17.84
CA TYR A 14 -22.46 -3.81 -17.30
C TYR A 14 -22.61 -3.64 -15.78
N TYR A 15 -21.49 -3.65 -15.06
CA TYR A 15 -21.44 -3.48 -13.61
C TYR A 15 -20.39 -2.43 -13.21
N THR A 16 -20.80 -1.41 -12.46
CA THR A 16 -19.93 -0.34 -11.99
C THR A 16 -19.11 -0.77 -10.78
N CYS A 17 -17.84 -1.11 -11.00
CA CYS A 17 -16.91 -1.45 -9.93
C CYS A 17 -16.00 -0.27 -9.60
N ASN A 18 -16.34 0.48 -8.53
CA ASN A 18 -15.55 1.59 -8.00
C ASN A 18 -14.32 1.09 -7.20
N THR A 19 -13.55 0.17 -7.80
CA THR A 19 -12.43 -0.54 -7.17
C THR A 19 -11.21 -0.51 -8.09
N GLN A 20 -10.14 0.15 -7.66
CA GLN A 20 -8.89 0.23 -8.42
C GLN A 20 -8.21 -1.15 -8.52
N GLY A 21 -7.83 -1.57 -9.72
CA GLY A 21 -7.30 -2.91 -9.98
C GLY A 21 -6.56 -3.04 -11.32
N CYS A 22 -5.86 -4.15 -11.50
CA CYS A 22 -5.14 -4.47 -12.75
C CYS A 22 -5.80 -5.54 -13.60
N TYR A 23 -6.30 -6.57 -12.93
CA TYR A 23 -6.81 -7.80 -13.49
C TYR A 23 -8.26 -7.94 -13.04
N VAL A 24 -9.14 -8.34 -13.95
CA VAL A 24 -10.55 -8.63 -13.63
C VAL A 24 -10.74 -10.14 -13.69
N ASN A 25 -10.95 -10.74 -12.53
CA ASN A 25 -11.22 -12.17 -12.40
C ASN A 25 -12.74 -12.38 -12.30
N VAL A 26 -13.33 -13.05 -13.29
CA VAL A 26 -14.69 -13.59 -13.19
C VAL A 26 -14.57 -15.02 -12.64
N ILE A 27 -15.34 -15.34 -11.61
CA ILE A 27 -15.30 -16.64 -10.91
C ILE A 27 -16.72 -17.09 -10.55
N ILE A 28 -16.97 -18.40 -10.60
CA ILE A 28 -18.17 -19.02 -10.04
C ILE A 28 -17.76 -19.74 -8.75
N PRO A 29 -18.17 -19.25 -7.55
CA PRO A 29 -17.73 -19.84 -6.29
C PRO A 29 -18.42 -21.19 -6.00
N ASN A 30 -17.67 -22.12 -5.42
CA ASN A 30 -18.16 -23.34 -4.75
C ASN A 30 -19.03 -24.31 -5.59
N VAL A 31 -18.79 -24.43 -6.90
CA VAL A 31 -19.43 -25.44 -7.77
C VAL A 31 -18.47 -26.06 -8.78
N ILE A 32 -18.79 -27.27 -9.26
CA ILE A 32 -18.03 -28.04 -10.27
C ILE A 32 -18.32 -27.56 -11.72
N GLN A 33 -18.79 -26.33 -11.89
CA GLN A 33 -19.29 -25.83 -13.18
C GLN A 33 -18.16 -25.19 -14.00
N ILE A 34 -18.19 -25.42 -15.32
CA ILE A 34 -17.25 -24.80 -16.26
C ILE A 34 -17.69 -23.36 -16.53
N LEU A 35 -16.88 -22.38 -16.13
CA LEU A 35 -17.07 -20.99 -16.52
C LEU A 35 -16.85 -20.84 -18.03
N SER A 36 -17.88 -20.42 -18.76
CA SER A 36 -17.84 -20.12 -20.18
C SER A 36 -18.30 -18.67 -20.41
N LEU A 37 -17.49 -17.89 -21.14
CA LEU A 37 -17.69 -16.48 -21.42
C LEU A 37 -17.24 -16.21 -22.87
N CYS A 38 -17.91 -15.30 -23.56
CA CYS A 38 -17.53 -14.91 -24.93
C CYS A 38 -16.47 -13.81 -24.95
N GLU A 39 -16.69 -12.72 -24.19
CA GLU A 39 -15.84 -11.54 -24.14
C GLU A 39 -16.03 -10.81 -22.80
N VAL A 40 -15.02 -10.04 -22.35
CA VAL A 40 -15.06 -9.25 -21.10
C VAL A 40 -14.35 -7.91 -21.31
N GLU A 41 -15.12 -6.83 -21.41
CA GLU A 41 -14.60 -5.46 -21.55
C GLU A 41 -14.41 -4.79 -20.18
N VAL A 42 -13.38 -3.94 -20.05
CA VAL A 42 -13.04 -3.24 -18.81
C VAL A 42 -12.58 -1.81 -19.10
N TYR A 43 -13.22 -0.82 -18.48
CA TYR A 43 -12.95 0.60 -18.71
C TYR A 43 -12.50 1.33 -17.43
N GLY A 44 -11.70 2.40 -17.58
CA GLY A 44 -11.17 3.19 -16.48
C GLY A 44 -10.60 4.54 -16.94
N VAL A 45 -10.25 5.42 -16.00
CA VAL A 45 -9.90 6.84 -16.25
C VAL A 45 -8.56 7.20 -15.61
N ALA A 46 -7.74 8.01 -16.30
CA ALA A 46 -6.45 8.48 -15.80
C ALA A 46 -6.05 9.86 -16.36
N GLU A 47 -5.66 10.80 -15.49
CA GLU A 47 -5.26 12.17 -15.85
C GLU A 47 -4.24 12.77 -14.86
N ARG A 48 -3.37 13.74 -15.19
CA ARG A 48 -2.93 14.34 -16.47
C ARG A 48 -1.62 15.10 -16.22
N ALA A 49 -0.82 15.36 -17.26
CA ALA A 49 0.18 16.42 -17.27
C ALA A 49 0.08 17.24 -18.57
N SER A 50 -0.29 18.52 -18.46
CA SER A 50 -0.25 19.54 -19.51
C SER A 50 -0.65 20.88 -18.91
N MET A 51 0.03 21.97 -19.26
CA MET A 51 -0.29 23.32 -18.80
C MET A 51 -0.14 24.34 -19.93
N LEU A 52 -1.25 24.69 -20.58
CA LEU A 52 -1.36 25.82 -21.52
C LEU A 52 -2.70 26.53 -21.34
N ALA A 53 -2.64 27.80 -20.93
CA ALA A 53 -3.71 28.79 -21.01
C ALA A 53 -3.07 30.19 -21.12
N ARG A 54 -3.70 31.13 -21.84
CA ARG A 54 -3.10 32.43 -22.19
C ARG A 54 -4.19 33.51 -22.36
N VAL A 55 -3.88 34.76 -22.02
CA VAL A 55 -4.69 36.01 -22.20
C VAL A 55 -6.07 36.03 -21.48
N PHE A 56 -6.75 37.16 -21.16
CA PHE A 56 -6.68 38.58 -21.58
C PHE A 56 -6.65 39.62 -20.41
N LEU A 57 -6.95 40.91 -20.65
CA LEU A 57 -6.48 42.12 -19.91
C LEU A 57 -7.59 43.08 -19.42
N ASN A 58 -7.36 43.75 -18.26
CA ASN A 58 -7.70 45.16 -17.87
C ASN A 58 -9.19 45.67 -17.93
N PRO A 59 -9.60 46.88 -17.40
CA PRO A 59 -8.81 48.08 -17.00
C PRO A 59 -9.22 48.94 -15.73
N ALA A 60 -8.20 49.52 -15.05
CA ALA A 60 -7.97 50.95 -14.66
C ALA A 60 -8.89 51.85 -13.76
N VAL A 61 -8.32 53.01 -13.33
CA VAL A 61 -8.93 54.34 -12.90
C VAL A 61 -9.54 54.48 -11.47
N THR A 62 -9.39 55.55 -10.63
CA THR A 62 -8.46 56.73 -10.46
C THR A 62 -8.59 57.46 -9.08
N GLN A 63 -7.47 57.99 -8.51
CA GLN A 63 -7.26 59.31 -7.81
C GLN A 63 -8.08 59.74 -6.53
N PRO A 64 -7.81 60.90 -5.86
CA PRO A 64 -6.53 61.45 -5.32
C PRO A 64 -6.62 61.96 -3.83
N ILE A 65 -5.88 63.02 -3.44
CA ILE A 65 -5.49 63.42 -2.04
C ILE A 65 -5.79 64.92 -1.75
N THR A 66 -5.64 65.39 -0.48
CA THR A 66 -5.45 66.78 0.08
C THR A 66 -6.66 67.41 0.84
N SER A 67 -6.51 68.53 1.60
CA SER A 67 -5.65 68.80 2.79
C SER A 67 -6.19 69.98 3.66
N ASP A 68 -5.63 70.12 4.88
CA ASP A 68 -5.31 71.36 5.63
C ASP A 68 -6.29 72.41 6.28
N THR A 69 -6.11 72.55 7.61
CA THR A 69 -5.80 73.82 8.38
C THR A 69 -6.83 74.72 9.13
N ASN A 70 -6.40 75.10 10.35
CA ASN A 70 -6.37 76.43 11.02
C ASN A 70 -7.54 77.06 11.85
N ILE A 71 -7.14 78.04 12.69
CA ILE A 71 -7.81 78.53 13.93
C ILE A 71 -7.50 80.03 14.23
N PRO A 72 -8.51 80.86 14.57
CA PRO A 72 -8.40 81.96 15.59
C PRO A 72 -9.47 81.86 16.72
N VAL A 73 -9.47 82.47 17.93
CA VAL A 73 -8.66 83.51 18.65
C VAL A 73 -9.11 84.98 18.42
N HIS A 74 -9.37 85.86 19.41
CA HIS A 74 -9.94 85.77 20.80
C HIS A 74 -10.35 87.19 21.32
N SER A 75 -11.50 87.37 22.03
CA SER A 75 -11.75 88.57 22.88
C SER A 75 -12.55 88.27 24.19
N LYS A 76 -12.59 89.22 25.16
CA LYS A 76 -13.15 89.02 26.53
C LYS A 76 -13.68 90.33 27.19
N LEU A 77 -15.02 90.52 27.28
CA LEU A 77 -15.59 91.48 28.27
C LEU A 77 -16.78 90.95 29.11
N ALA A 78 -17.48 89.88 28.71
CA ALA A 78 -18.53 89.26 29.54
C ALA A 78 -17.98 88.39 30.71
N PHE A 79 -16.84 88.77 31.31
CA PHE A 79 -15.93 87.87 32.03
C PHE A 79 -16.49 87.30 33.35
N ASN A 80 -17.12 88.13 34.18
CA ASN A 80 -17.48 87.73 35.56
C ASN A 80 -18.83 87.02 35.69
N ILE A 81 -19.88 87.44 34.97
CA ILE A 81 -21.15 86.68 34.89
C ILE A 81 -20.91 85.34 34.17
N MET A 82 -20.08 85.31 33.12
CA MET A 82 -19.63 84.05 32.54
C MET A 82 -18.86 83.18 33.52
N LYS A 83 -18.03 83.68 34.45
CA LYS A 83 -17.30 82.82 35.41
C LYS A 83 -18.25 81.96 36.26
N LYS A 84 -19.33 82.52 36.81
CA LYS A 84 -20.33 81.73 37.60
C LYS A 84 -21.08 80.72 36.71
N LYS A 85 -21.60 81.13 35.54
CA LYS A 85 -22.27 80.21 34.58
C LYS A 85 -21.30 79.15 34.01
N LYS A 86 -20.02 79.48 33.76
CA LYS A 86 -18.94 78.55 33.34
C LYS A 86 -18.50 77.62 34.46
N LYS A 87 -18.47 78.00 35.75
CA LYS A 87 -18.24 77.07 36.88
C LYS A 87 -19.38 76.02 36.97
N LYS A 88 -20.66 76.42 36.89
CA LYS A 88 -21.80 75.46 36.84
C LYS A 88 -21.77 74.59 35.55
N LYS A 89 -21.54 75.16 34.35
CA LYS A 89 -21.37 74.37 33.10
C LYS A 89 -20.14 73.45 33.14
N LYS A 90 -18.99 73.84 33.71
CA LYS A 90 -17.81 72.97 33.91
C LYS A 90 -18.10 71.84 34.91
N LYS A 91 -18.79 72.07 36.04
CA LYS A 91 -19.21 70.98 36.95
C LYS A 91 -20.19 70.00 36.26
N LYS A 92 -21.21 70.45 35.53
CA LYS A 92 -22.10 69.57 34.73
C LYS A 92 -21.35 68.83 33.61
N LYS A 93 -20.44 69.47 32.85
CA LYS A 93 -19.59 68.81 31.84
C LYS A 93 -18.61 67.79 32.47
N LYS A 94 -18.01 68.06 33.64
CA LYS A 94 -17.17 67.08 34.37
C LYS A 94 -18.00 65.87 34.84
N LYS A 95 -19.21 66.04 35.40
CA LYS A 95 -20.10 64.91 35.75
C LYS A 95 -20.53 64.11 34.50
N LYS A 96 -20.92 64.74 33.38
CA LYS A 96 -21.22 64.02 32.11
C LYS A 96 -19.97 63.32 31.54
N LYS A 97 -18.77 63.92 31.54
CA LYS A 97 -17.52 63.23 31.13
C LYS A 97 -17.16 62.05 32.05
N LYS A 98 -17.33 62.14 33.38
CA LYS A 98 -17.15 60.99 34.29
C LYS A 98 -18.16 59.86 34.01
N LYS A 99 -19.45 60.16 33.79
CA LYS A 99 -20.44 59.13 33.37
C LYS A 99 -20.09 58.51 32.00
N LYS A 100 -19.72 59.30 30.98
CA LYS A 100 -19.27 58.76 29.67
C LYS A 100 -17.99 57.91 29.80
N LYS A 101 -16.98 58.30 30.59
CA LYS A 101 -15.80 57.46 30.86
C LYS A 101 -16.15 56.15 31.58
N LYS A 102 -17.06 56.17 32.57
CA LYS A 102 -17.55 54.92 33.21
C LYS A 102 -18.32 54.01 32.22
N LYS A 103 -19.17 54.55 31.34
CA LYS A 103 -19.83 53.74 30.29
C LYS A 103 -18.82 53.19 29.28
N LYS A 104 -17.87 53.99 28.77
CA LYS A 104 -16.81 53.47 27.86
C LYS A 104 -15.97 52.37 28.52
N LYS A 105 -15.56 52.52 29.80
CA LYS A 105 -14.78 51.47 30.51
C LYS A 105 -15.61 50.20 30.83
N LYS A 106 -16.94 50.30 30.99
CA LYS A 106 -17.81 49.10 31.03
C LYS A 106 -17.93 48.44 29.65
N ASN A 107 -18.14 49.22 28.58
CA ASN A 107 -18.21 48.70 27.22
C ASN A 107 -16.90 48.00 26.80
N THR A 108 -15.72 48.61 27.00
CA THR A 108 -14.45 47.95 26.67
C THR A 108 -14.18 46.73 27.54
N LYS A 109 -14.62 46.68 28.81
CA LYS A 109 -14.56 45.43 29.59
C LYS A 109 -15.47 44.33 29.03
N LYS A 110 -16.69 44.64 28.57
CA LYS A 110 -17.55 43.63 27.91
C LYS A 110 -16.94 43.18 26.59
N GLN A 111 -16.43 44.11 25.79
CA GLN A 111 -15.84 43.84 24.47
C GLN A 111 -14.54 43.03 24.58
N HIS A 112 -13.70 43.29 25.59
CA HIS A 112 -12.51 42.49 25.85
C HIS A 112 -12.87 41.08 26.31
N LYS A 113 -13.80 40.91 27.27
CA LYS A 113 -14.25 39.56 27.69
C LYS A 113 -14.93 38.77 26.56
N MET A 114 -15.61 39.45 25.64
CA MET A 114 -16.18 38.82 24.44
C MET A 114 -15.09 38.39 23.44
N CYS A 115 -14.01 39.17 23.32
CA CYS A 115 -12.84 38.80 22.51
C CYS A 115 -12.08 37.61 23.11
N GLU A 116 -11.88 37.64 24.43
CA GLU A 116 -11.23 36.61 25.27
C GLU A 116 -12.00 35.27 25.18
N GLN A 117 -13.33 35.30 25.25
CA GLN A 117 -14.18 34.13 25.05
C GLN A 117 -14.15 33.60 23.60
N MET A 118 -14.01 34.48 22.60
CA MET A 118 -13.92 34.09 21.18
C MET A 118 -12.54 33.49 20.83
N SER A 119 -11.46 33.96 21.45
CA SER A 119 -10.14 33.34 21.33
C SER A 119 -10.04 31.98 22.05
N LEU A 120 -10.83 31.75 23.11
CA LEU A 120 -10.91 30.44 23.76
C LEU A 120 -11.60 29.40 22.86
N MET A 121 -12.77 29.72 22.30
CA MET A 121 -13.48 28.81 21.39
C MET A 121 -12.64 28.45 20.16
N HIS A 122 -11.95 29.41 19.54
CA HIS A 122 -11.05 29.10 18.42
C HIS A 122 -9.82 28.27 18.82
N HIS A 123 -9.38 28.31 20.08
CA HIS A 123 -8.34 27.40 20.56
C HIS A 123 -8.88 25.97 20.64
N GLU A 124 -10.04 25.80 21.28
CA GLU A 124 -10.71 24.50 21.42
C GLU A 124 -11.02 23.86 20.05
N GLU A 125 -11.47 24.64 19.06
CA GLU A 125 -11.66 24.18 17.67
C GLU A 125 -10.35 23.71 17.00
N HIS A 126 -9.26 24.46 17.17
CA HIS A 126 -7.95 24.10 16.59
C HIS A 126 -7.33 22.87 17.26
N ASP A 127 -7.40 22.77 18.59
CA ASP A 127 -6.80 21.69 19.36
C ASP A 127 -7.52 20.35 19.09
N MET A 128 -8.85 20.35 18.94
CA MET A 128 -9.62 19.16 18.53
C MET A 128 -9.27 18.67 17.11
N ALA A 129 -9.11 19.59 16.15
CA ALA A 129 -8.72 19.23 14.78
C ALA A 129 -7.31 18.63 14.72
N HIS A 130 -6.40 19.12 15.57
CA HIS A 130 -5.01 18.67 15.60
C HIS A 130 -4.85 17.26 16.18
N ASP A 131 -5.60 16.89 17.22
CA ASP A 131 -5.57 15.52 17.76
C ASP A 131 -6.15 14.49 16.77
N HIS A 132 -7.26 14.83 16.10
CA HIS A 132 -7.87 13.94 15.11
C HIS A 132 -6.93 13.67 13.91
N TYR A 133 -6.18 14.69 13.47
CA TYR A 133 -5.13 14.54 12.44
C TYR A 133 -3.91 13.76 12.97
N SER A 134 -3.43 14.06 14.18
CA SER A 134 -2.31 13.38 14.84
C SER A 134 -2.58 11.87 14.98
N ASN A 135 -3.77 11.50 15.43
CA ASN A 135 -4.15 10.10 15.58
C ASN A 135 -4.40 9.42 14.23
N MET A 136 -4.98 10.10 13.23
CA MET A 136 -5.05 9.57 11.86
C MET A 136 -3.65 9.27 11.28
N VAL A 137 -2.69 10.20 11.41
CA VAL A 137 -1.30 10.00 10.95
C VAL A 137 -0.63 8.87 11.73
N ARG A 138 -0.81 8.78 13.05
CA ARG A 138 -0.30 7.65 13.85
C ARG A 138 -0.83 6.30 13.38
N TRP A 139 -2.13 6.18 13.13
CA TRP A 139 -2.71 4.93 12.60
C TRP A 139 -2.22 4.61 11.19
N ILE A 140 -2.04 5.60 10.31
CA ILE A 140 -1.42 5.42 8.99
C ILE A 140 0.04 4.94 9.13
N CYS A 141 0.83 5.54 10.03
CA CYS A 141 2.20 5.10 10.32
C CYS A 141 2.24 3.68 10.89
N ILE A 142 1.33 3.32 11.81
CA ILE A 142 1.23 1.97 12.37
C ILE A 142 0.84 0.96 11.28
N PHE A 143 -0.17 1.24 10.45
CA PHE A 143 -0.57 0.35 9.36
C PHE A 143 0.51 0.20 8.28
N SER A 144 1.23 1.27 7.93
CA SER A 144 2.33 1.20 6.96
C SER A 144 3.58 0.50 7.51
N LEU A 145 3.93 0.70 8.78
CA LEU A 145 4.95 -0.10 9.47
C LEU A 145 4.53 -1.57 9.52
N GLN A 146 3.27 -1.86 9.86
CA GLN A 146 2.73 -3.22 9.86
C GLN A 146 2.81 -3.84 8.45
N TRP A 147 2.47 -3.10 7.39
CA TRP A 147 2.53 -3.55 6.00
C TRP A 147 3.95 -3.84 5.50
N ILE A 148 4.92 -3.01 5.91
CA ILE A 148 6.35 -3.21 5.65
C ILE A 148 6.86 -4.46 6.40
N LEU A 149 6.44 -4.65 7.65
CA LEU A 149 6.77 -5.82 8.47
C LEU A 149 6.04 -7.10 8.05
N THR A 150 4.98 -7.01 7.23
CA THR A 150 4.21 -8.17 6.72
C THR A 150 4.43 -8.44 5.23
N HIS A 151 5.53 -7.98 4.63
CA HIS A 151 6.06 -8.57 3.39
C HIS A 151 6.71 -9.93 3.69
N GLN A 152 5.89 -10.86 4.18
CA GLN A 152 6.26 -12.25 4.39
C GLN A 152 6.54 -12.86 3.02
N HIS A 153 7.78 -13.29 2.78
CA HIS A 153 8.13 -14.04 1.58
C HIS A 153 7.28 -15.32 1.55
N VAL A 154 6.43 -15.45 0.53
CA VAL A 154 5.52 -16.60 0.38
C VAL A 154 6.26 -17.73 -0.34
N ASN A 155 6.28 -18.92 0.25
CA ASN A 155 6.73 -20.12 -0.45
C ASN A 155 5.75 -20.42 -1.59
N LEU A 156 6.18 -20.18 -2.83
CA LEU A 156 5.42 -20.40 -4.06
C LEU A 156 5.19 -21.88 -4.35
N ALA A 157 6.07 -22.75 -3.86
CA ALA A 157 6.07 -24.17 -4.16
C ALA A 157 4.82 -24.87 -3.60
N LEU A 158 4.31 -24.42 -2.44
CA LEU A 158 3.07 -24.87 -1.78
C LEU A 158 1.79 -24.78 -2.65
N ARG A 159 1.85 -24.06 -3.77
CA ARG A 159 0.75 -23.91 -4.74
C ARG A 159 1.07 -24.49 -6.12
N GLY A 160 2.27 -25.08 -6.27
CA GLY A 160 2.71 -25.71 -7.49
C GLY A 160 2.22 -27.15 -7.63
N ILE A 161 2.60 -27.78 -8.74
CA ILE A 161 2.39 -29.21 -8.97
C ILE A 161 3.77 -29.86 -9.10
N ALA A 162 4.08 -30.78 -8.18
CA ALA A 162 5.34 -31.50 -8.17
C ALA A 162 5.29 -32.78 -9.02
N THR A 163 6.44 -33.14 -9.60
CA THR A 163 6.64 -34.32 -10.47
C THR A 163 8.08 -34.80 -10.33
N GLN A 164 8.35 -36.09 -10.53
CA GLN A 164 9.70 -36.67 -10.42
C GLN A 164 9.93 -37.78 -11.44
N SER A 165 11.19 -38.19 -11.64
CA SER A 165 11.60 -39.18 -12.65
C SER A 165 10.93 -40.55 -12.49
N SER A 166 10.81 -41.00 -11.24
CA SER A 166 10.05 -42.20 -10.83
C SER A 166 9.70 -42.10 -9.35
N THR A 167 8.74 -42.89 -8.85
CA THR A 167 8.44 -42.97 -7.40
C THR A 167 8.88 -44.33 -6.84
N TYR A 168 9.56 -44.31 -5.70
CA TYR A 168 9.85 -45.50 -4.89
C TYR A 168 8.83 -45.63 -3.75
N GLY A 169 8.17 -46.79 -3.65
CA GLY A 169 7.16 -47.05 -2.62
C GLY A 169 5.95 -46.10 -2.74
N LYS A 170 5.80 -45.20 -1.75
CA LYS A 170 4.74 -44.17 -1.68
C LYS A 170 5.31 -42.76 -1.53
N CYS A 171 6.60 -42.56 -1.82
CA CYS A 171 7.31 -41.30 -1.56
C CYS A 171 7.10 -40.29 -2.70
N ASP A 172 5.85 -39.86 -2.86
CA ASP A 172 5.38 -39.04 -3.98
C ASP A 172 6.01 -37.64 -4.01
N ALA A 173 6.18 -37.10 -5.22
CA ALA A 173 6.84 -35.83 -5.49
C ALA A 173 6.27 -34.63 -4.70
N SER A 174 5.00 -34.69 -4.31
CA SER A 174 4.30 -33.66 -3.54
C SER A 174 4.82 -33.47 -2.12
N PHE A 175 5.49 -34.46 -1.52
CA PHE A 175 6.04 -34.35 -0.16
C PHE A 175 7.24 -33.38 -0.05
N ALA A 176 7.74 -32.86 -1.17
CA ALA A 176 8.72 -31.77 -1.19
C ALA A 176 8.06 -30.38 -1.34
N ILE A 177 6.74 -30.26 -1.29
CA ILE A 177 6.00 -28.99 -1.32
C ILE A 177 4.76 -29.00 -0.40
N ASP A 178 4.74 -29.87 0.62
CA ASP A 178 3.61 -29.94 1.56
C ASP A 178 3.76 -28.95 2.74
N GLY A 179 4.91 -28.29 2.86
CA GLY A 179 5.23 -27.31 3.90
C GLY A 179 5.83 -27.91 5.17
N ASN A 180 6.18 -29.20 5.18
CA ASN A 180 6.68 -29.91 6.35
C ASN A 180 8.12 -30.42 6.14
N ARG A 181 9.09 -29.70 6.69
CA ARG A 181 10.54 -30.02 6.64
C ARG A 181 10.96 -31.26 7.46
N SER A 182 10.07 -32.22 7.70
CA SER A 182 10.35 -33.42 8.50
C SER A 182 11.28 -34.36 7.75
N SER A 183 12.56 -34.37 8.13
CA SER A 183 13.63 -34.97 7.33
C SER A 183 13.82 -36.49 7.52
N ASP A 184 13.08 -37.12 8.43
CA ASP A 184 13.05 -38.59 8.57
C ASP A 184 11.98 -39.17 7.64
N LEU A 185 12.42 -39.96 6.66
CA LEU A 185 11.58 -40.55 5.61
C LEU A 185 10.35 -41.31 6.16
N ARG A 186 10.43 -41.84 7.39
CA ARG A 186 9.35 -42.60 8.04
C ARG A 186 8.12 -41.74 8.35
N PHE A 187 8.27 -40.42 8.46
CA PHE A 187 7.15 -39.50 8.66
C PHE A 187 6.42 -39.11 7.37
N SER A 188 6.75 -39.74 6.22
CA SER A 188 6.07 -39.54 4.93
C SER A 188 6.11 -38.10 4.41
N SER A 189 7.19 -37.37 4.73
CA SER A 189 7.42 -35.96 4.36
C SER A 189 8.65 -35.78 3.46
N CYS A 190 9.08 -36.85 2.78
CA CYS A 190 10.18 -36.79 1.82
C CYS A 190 9.85 -37.57 0.56
N THR A 191 10.25 -37.01 -0.58
CA THR A 191 10.21 -37.67 -1.89
C THR A 191 11.26 -38.78 -1.99
N HIS A 192 11.06 -39.77 -2.83
CA HIS A 192 12.09 -40.78 -3.11
C HIS A 192 11.89 -41.34 -4.52
N THR A 193 12.88 -41.14 -5.40
CA THR A 193 12.90 -41.80 -6.71
C THR A 193 13.36 -43.26 -6.58
N ASN A 194 13.32 -44.03 -7.66
CA ASN A 194 14.13 -45.25 -7.76
C ASN A 194 15.60 -44.87 -8.07
N ALA A 195 16.46 -45.88 -8.22
CA ALA A 195 17.84 -45.70 -8.69
C ALA A 195 17.85 -45.43 -10.21
N ASP A 196 17.34 -44.26 -10.60
CA ASP A 196 17.26 -43.85 -12.00
C ASP A 196 18.64 -43.38 -12.49
N ASN A 197 18.90 -43.47 -13.80
CA ASN A 197 20.00 -42.70 -14.39
C ASN A 197 19.58 -41.23 -14.48
N SER A 198 20.32 -40.38 -13.78
CA SER A 198 20.07 -38.95 -13.65
C SER A 198 18.68 -38.61 -13.08
N PRO A 199 18.40 -39.03 -11.82
CA PRO A 199 17.10 -38.82 -11.18
C PRO A 199 16.82 -37.33 -11.03
N TRP A 200 15.55 -36.94 -11.19
CA TRP A 200 15.14 -35.54 -11.12
C TRP A 200 13.78 -35.36 -10.46
N TRP A 201 13.58 -34.19 -9.89
CA TRP A 201 12.34 -33.70 -9.31
C TRP A 201 12.06 -32.30 -9.86
N ARG A 202 10.80 -31.91 -10.00
CA ARG A 202 10.38 -30.60 -10.52
C ARG A 202 9.04 -30.15 -9.95
N VAL A 203 8.97 -28.90 -9.52
CA VAL A 203 7.71 -28.18 -9.30
C VAL A 203 7.37 -27.24 -10.47
N ASN A 204 6.11 -27.28 -10.89
CA ASN A 204 5.47 -26.33 -11.80
C ASN A 204 4.76 -25.26 -10.95
N LEU A 205 5.29 -24.04 -10.90
CA LEU A 205 4.75 -22.92 -10.11
C LEU A 205 3.46 -22.31 -10.69
N LEU A 206 2.90 -22.91 -11.75
CA LEU A 206 1.72 -22.49 -12.52
C LEU A 206 1.88 -21.16 -13.30
N ALA A 207 2.59 -20.18 -12.75
CA ALA A 207 2.87 -18.88 -13.36
C ALA A 207 4.38 -18.57 -13.45
N MET A 208 4.71 -17.43 -14.05
CA MET A 208 6.06 -16.89 -14.17
C MET A 208 6.45 -16.07 -12.94
N TYR A 209 7.58 -16.40 -12.33
CA TYR A 209 8.11 -15.68 -11.16
C TYR A 209 9.58 -15.29 -11.34
N ASP A 210 9.95 -14.14 -10.79
CA ASP A 210 11.34 -13.72 -10.62
C ASP A 210 11.84 -14.29 -9.28
N ILE A 211 12.40 -15.51 -9.31
CA ILE A 211 12.76 -16.33 -8.14
C ILE A 211 14.06 -15.82 -7.52
N SER A 212 14.00 -15.36 -6.27
CA SER A 212 15.18 -14.93 -5.50
C SER A 212 15.91 -16.13 -4.92
N ASN A 213 15.19 -17.02 -4.23
CA ASN A 213 15.77 -18.10 -3.42
C ASN A 213 15.06 -19.43 -3.67
N VAL A 214 15.81 -20.52 -3.58
CA VAL A 214 15.30 -21.88 -3.40
C VAL A 214 15.91 -22.45 -2.13
N ILE A 215 15.09 -22.95 -1.20
CA ILE A 215 15.54 -23.64 0.02
C ILE A 215 15.29 -25.13 -0.15
N ILE A 216 16.34 -25.93 -0.01
CA ILE A 216 16.25 -27.40 -0.05
C ILE A 216 16.42 -27.94 1.37
N THR A 217 15.60 -28.90 1.78
CA THR A 217 15.81 -29.70 3.01
C THR A 217 16.21 -31.13 2.64
N ASN A 218 17.41 -31.55 3.09
CA ASN A 218 17.94 -32.90 2.84
C ASN A 218 17.37 -33.94 3.81
N ARG A 219 17.49 -35.23 3.48
CA ARG A 219 17.15 -36.36 4.35
C ARG A 219 17.98 -36.35 5.63
N GLY A 220 17.38 -36.76 6.74
CA GLY A 220 17.95 -36.74 8.10
C GLY A 220 18.12 -38.10 8.76
N ASP A 221 17.29 -39.10 8.45
CA ASP A 221 17.36 -40.43 9.08
C ASP A 221 18.50 -41.31 8.54
N CYS A 222 18.85 -41.16 7.26
CA CYS A 222 20.03 -41.77 6.67
C CYS A 222 20.48 -41.01 5.41
N CYS A 223 21.61 -41.45 4.86
CA CYS A 223 21.92 -41.30 3.44
C CYS A 223 21.94 -39.86 2.86
N PRO A 224 22.37 -38.81 3.61
CA PRO A 224 22.34 -37.43 3.11
C PRO A 224 23.29 -37.20 1.93
N GLU A 225 24.33 -38.01 1.80
CA GLU A 225 25.34 -37.93 0.74
C GLU A 225 24.78 -38.19 -0.67
N ARG A 226 23.58 -38.78 -0.78
CA ARG A 226 22.91 -39.02 -2.08
C ARG A 226 22.56 -37.73 -2.83
N LEU A 227 22.41 -36.61 -2.12
CA LEU A 227 22.11 -35.30 -2.71
C LEU A 227 23.39 -34.54 -3.16
N ASN A 228 24.58 -35.06 -2.87
CA ASN A 228 25.85 -34.45 -3.27
C ASN A 228 25.98 -34.39 -4.79
N GLY A 229 26.29 -33.22 -5.33
CA GLY A 229 26.38 -32.97 -6.78
C GLY A 229 25.05 -32.65 -7.46
N ALA A 230 23.93 -32.58 -6.72
CA ALA A 230 22.64 -32.19 -7.30
C ALA A 230 22.66 -30.73 -7.82
N GLU A 231 21.95 -30.46 -8.90
CA GLU A 231 21.86 -29.13 -9.52
C GLU A 231 20.44 -28.60 -9.46
N ILE A 232 20.29 -27.32 -9.08
CA ILE A 232 19.00 -26.61 -9.18
C ILE A 232 18.95 -25.87 -10.51
N HIS A 233 17.93 -26.14 -11.32
CA HIS A 233 17.70 -25.54 -12.64
C HIS A 233 16.38 -24.77 -12.64
N ILE A 234 16.36 -23.56 -13.22
CA ILE A 234 15.21 -22.65 -13.18
C ILE A 234 14.93 -22.08 -14.57
N GLY A 235 13.69 -22.22 -15.04
CA GLY A 235 13.28 -21.64 -16.32
C GLY A 235 11.88 -22.03 -16.78
N ASN A 236 11.70 -22.06 -18.09
CA ASN A 236 10.38 -22.10 -18.75
C ASN A 236 10.24 -23.26 -19.75
N SER A 237 11.34 -23.96 -20.04
CA SER A 237 11.35 -25.09 -20.96
C SER A 237 10.97 -26.38 -20.25
N LEU A 238 10.32 -27.28 -20.98
CA LEU A 238 10.12 -28.69 -20.58
C LEU A 238 10.97 -29.67 -21.42
N ILE A 239 11.87 -29.16 -22.27
CA ILE A 239 12.89 -29.97 -22.96
C ILE A 239 13.73 -30.69 -21.90
N ASN A 240 13.92 -32.01 -22.07
CA ASN A 240 14.51 -32.90 -21.05
C ASN A 240 13.85 -32.70 -19.67
N ASN A 241 12.52 -32.70 -19.61
CA ASN A 241 11.75 -32.42 -18.39
C ASN A 241 12.03 -31.06 -17.72
N GLY A 242 12.73 -30.14 -18.37
CA GLY A 242 13.19 -28.88 -17.76
C GLY A 242 14.57 -28.97 -17.11
N ASN A 243 15.23 -30.13 -17.16
CA ASN A 243 16.62 -30.33 -16.71
C ASN A 243 17.66 -29.69 -17.67
N ASN A 244 17.19 -29.03 -18.74
CA ASN A 244 17.99 -28.21 -19.66
C ASN A 244 17.68 -26.69 -19.51
N ASN A 245 16.94 -26.28 -18.47
CA ASN A 245 16.82 -24.86 -18.14
C ASN A 245 18.16 -24.32 -17.59
N PRO A 246 18.37 -23.00 -17.52
CA PRO A 246 19.59 -22.45 -16.90
C PRO A 246 19.76 -22.92 -15.44
N ARG A 247 20.98 -23.35 -15.09
CA ARG A 247 21.35 -23.80 -13.75
C ARG A 247 21.55 -22.61 -12.81
N CYS A 248 20.86 -22.64 -11.66
CA CYS A 248 21.09 -21.72 -10.54
C CYS A 248 22.36 -22.08 -9.77
N VAL A 249 22.47 -23.32 -9.30
CA VAL A 249 23.53 -23.73 -8.37
C VAL A 249 23.81 -25.22 -8.47
N ILE A 250 25.01 -25.63 -8.06
CA ILE A 250 25.37 -27.02 -7.75
C ILE A 250 25.42 -27.14 -6.23
N ILE A 251 24.75 -28.13 -5.66
CA ILE A 251 24.77 -28.50 -4.25
C ILE A 251 25.99 -29.41 -4.04
N PRO A 252 27.09 -28.93 -3.42
CA PRO A 252 28.30 -29.75 -3.28
C PRO A 252 28.06 -30.88 -2.28
N SER A 253 27.44 -30.56 -1.14
CA SER A 253 26.91 -31.49 -0.16
C SER A 253 25.95 -30.78 0.79
N MET A 254 25.14 -31.54 1.53
CA MET A 254 24.27 -31.04 2.60
C MET A 254 24.26 -32.00 3.78
N SER A 255 24.41 -31.50 5.00
CA SER A 255 24.32 -32.32 6.22
C SER A 255 22.94 -32.98 6.38
N ALA A 256 22.90 -34.07 7.15
CA ALA A 256 21.66 -34.77 7.49
C ALA A 256 20.61 -33.81 8.08
N GLY A 257 19.42 -33.79 7.46
CA GLY A 257 18.27 -32.99 7.91
C GLY A 257 18.41 -31.48 7.76
N ALA A 258 19.48 -30.98 7.14
CA ALA A 258 19.71 -29.55 7.00
C ALA A 258 18.83 -28.91 5.92
N SER A 259 18.26 -27.75 6.22
CA SER A 259 17.70 -26.82 5.23
C SER A 259 18.76 -25.81 4.79
N VAL A 260 19.03 -25.68 3.49
CA VAL A 260 20.00 -24.71 2.94
C VAL A 260 19.31 -23.82 1.89
N SER A 261 19.48 -22.50 2.02
CA SER A 261 18.95 -21.50 1.09
C SER A 261 19.98 -21.15 0.03
N TYR A 262 19.60 -21.30 -1.24
CA TYR A 262 20.40 -20.92 -2.41
C TYR A 262 19.79 -19.70 -3.10
N THR A 263 20.59 -18.65 -3.31
CA THR A 263 20.16 -17.45 -4.01
C THR A 263 20.37 -17.62 -5.52
N CYS A 264 19.28 -17.55 -6.29
CA CYS A 264 19.29 -17.73 -7.74
C CYS A 264 19.14 -16.39 -8.49
N ASN A 265 18.18 -15.55 -8.11
CA ASN A 265 17.80 -14.33 -8.86
C ASN A 265 17.44 -14.60 -10.34
N MET A 266 16.60 -15.61 -10.59
CA MET A 266 16.30 -16.14 -11.94
C MET A 266 14.81 -16.14 -12.23
N ARG A 267 14.43 -15.78 -13.47
CA ARG A 267 13.02 -15.79 -13.90
C ARG A 267 12.62 -17.15 -14.44
N GLY A 268 11.62 -17.80 -13.83
CA GLY A 268 11.17 -19.14 -14.21
C GLY A 268 9.71 -19.45 -13.86
N ARG A 269 9.20 -20.54 -14.43
CA ARG A 269 7.95 -21.23 -14.04
C ARG A 269 8.21 -22.61 -13.44
N TYR A 270 9.28 -23.27 -13.89
CA TYR A 270 9.71 -24.58 -13.41
C TYR A 270 10.97 -24.43 -12.59
N VAL A 271 11.00 -25.09 -11.43
CA VAL A 271 12.20 -25.33 -10.64
C VAL A 271 12.44 -26.83 -10.63
N ASN A 272 13.57 -27.24 -11.20
CA ASN A 272 14.04 -28.62 -11.28
C ASN A 272 15.20 -28.83 -10.30
N VAL A 273 15.29 -30.01 -9.71
CA VAL A 273 16.46 -30.52 -8.97
C VAL A 273 16.86 -31.85 -9.61
N ILE A 274 18.10 -31.98 -10.07
CA ILE A 274 18.60 -33.17 -10.79
C ILE A 274 19.97 -33.59 -10.25
N LEU A 275 20.25 -34.89 -10.17
CA LEU A 275 21.59 -35.44 -9.97
C LEU A 275 22.15 -35.88 -11.34
N PRO A 276 22.95 -35.06 -12.06
CA PRO A 276 23.32 -35.36 -13.44
C PRO A 276 24.38 -36.46 -13.56
N ASN A 277 24.23 -37.30 -14.59
CA ASN A 277 25.22 -38.32 -15.02
C ASN A 277 25.56 -39.40 -13.97
N VAL A 278 24.65 -39.68 -13.04
CA VAL A 278 24.83 -40.71 -11.99
C VAL A 278 23.58 -41.58 -11.86
N ILE A 279 23.76 -42.86 -11.54
CA ILE A 279 22.66 -43.76 -11.14
C ILE A 279 22.50 -43.63 -9.62
N GLN A 280 21.41 -43.02 -9.17
CA GLN A 280 21.22 -42.67 -7.75
C GLN A 280 19.73 -42.54 -7.39
N TYR A 281 19.42 -42.55 -6.10
CA TYR A 281 18.11 -42.16 -5.56
C TYR A 281 18.11 -40.67 -5.19
N LEU A 282 17.20 -39.88 -5.75
CA LEU A 282 16.95 -38.52 -5.29
C LEU A 282 15.92 -38.54 -4.16
N THR A 283 16.23 -37.82 -3.07
CA THR A 283 15.33 -37.58 -1.93
C THR A 283 15.38 -36.11 -1.54
N LEU A 284 14.21 -35.49 -1.40
CA LEU A 284 14.03 -34.10 -0.99
C LEU A 284 12.89 -34.06 0.06
N CYS A 285 13.14 -33.44 1.21
CA CYS A 285 12.18 -33.40 2.34
C CYS A 285 11.49 -32.04 2.51
N GLU A 286 11.86 -31.04 1.71
CA GLU A 286 11.07 -29.84 1.37
C GLU A 286 11.87 -29.06 0.31
N VAL A 287 11.18 -28.44 -0.65
CA VAL A 287 11.72 -27.51 -1.64
C VAL A 287 10.89 -26.23 -1.64
N GLU A 288 11.37 -25.23 -0.91
CA GLU A 288 10.71 -23.93 -0.83
C GLU A 288 11.22 -23.01 -1.94
N VAL A 289 10.32 -22.29 -2.62
CA VAL A 289 10.67 -21.37 -3.70
C VAL A 289 10.13 -19.98 -3.40
N TYR A 290 11.02 -18.99 -3.34
CA TYR A 290 10.67 -17.61 -3.00
C TYR A 290 11.02 -16.67 -4.15
N ALA A 291 10.11 -15.75 -4.46
CA ALA A 291 10.37 -14.64 -5.39
C ALA A 291 11.00 -13.43 -4.69
N VAL A 292 11.69 -12.59 -5.47
CA VAL A 292 11.96 -11.20 -5.03
C VAL A 292 10.62 -10.49 -4.80
N PRO A 293 10.51 -9.64 -3.76
CA PRO A 293 9.42 -8.66 -3.62
C PRO A 293 9.54 -7.55 -4.68
N GLY A 294 9.39 -7.91 -5.96
CA GLY A 294 9.39 -6.97 -7.06
C GLY A 294 8.21 -6.00 -6.94
N HIS A 295 8.43 -4.73 -7.30
CA HIS A 295 7.40 -3.69 -7.44
C HIS A 295 6.49 -3.95 -8.67
N THR A 296 6.13 -5.21 -8.90
CA THR A 296 5.56 -5.74 -10.14
C THR A 296 4.53 -6.85 -9.89
N PHE A 297 3.85 -6.82 -8.74
CA PHE A 297 2.39 -6.84 -8.85
C PHE A 297 2.02 -5.64 -9.73
N ILE A 298 1.80 -5.89 -11.03
CA ILE A 298 1.27 -4.83 -11.89
C ILE A 298 -0.09 -4.47 -11.28
N PHE A 299 -0.19 -3.25 -10.78
CA PHE A 299 -1.46 -2.56 -10.59
C PHE A 299 -1.52 -1.46 -11.63
N ASN A 300 -2.43 -1.61 -12.60
CA ASN A 300 -2.61 -0.64 -13.68
C ASN A 300 -2.80 0.75 -13.07
N LYS A 301 -2.01 1.71 -13.58
CA LYS A 301 -1.75 3.01 -12.96
C LYS A 301 -2.91 3.99 -13.16
N LEU A 302 -4.07 3.65 -12.62
CA LEU A 302 -5.28 4.46 -12.59
C LEU A 302 -5.06 5.70 -11.73
N ASN A 303 -5.06 6.87 -12.38
CA ASN A 303 -4.91 8.17 -11.73
C ASN A 303 -6.30 8.76 -11.45
N LEU A 304 -6.79 8.61 -10.22
CA LEU A 304 -8.03 9.27 -9.78
C LEU A 304 -7.77 10.74 -9.47
N LYS A 305 -8.28 11.63 -10.33
CA LYS A 305 -8.48 13.04 -10.00
C LYS A 305 -9.71 13.22 -9.11
N LEU A 306 -9.55 13.95 -8.01
CA LEU A 306 -10.67 14.51 -7.26
C LEU A 306 -11.10 15.85 -7.87
N SER A 307 -12.22 15.86 -8.57
CA SER A 307 -12.94 17.08 -8.95
C SER A 307 -13.98 17.39 -7.87
N TYR A 308 -13.72 18.42 -7.06
CA TYR A 308 -14.72 18.95 -6.13
C TYR A 308 -15.81 19.70 -6.91
N VAL A 309 -17.06 19.24 -6.79
CA VAL A 309 -18.24 19.99 -7.23
C VAL A 309 -18.94 20.50 -5.96
N SER A 310 -18.70 21.76 -5.62
CA SER A 310 -19.43 22.42 -4.53
C SER A 310 -20.87 22.68 -4.96
N ILE A 311 -21.82 22.18 -4.18
CA ILE A 311 -23.25 22.48 -4.30
C ILE A 311 -23.68 23.23 -3.05
N LEU A 312 -24.33 24.39 -3.25
CA LEU A 312 -24.72 25.41 -2.27
C LEU A 312 -23.53 26.24 -1.72
#